data_AF-A0AAW2L7T1-F1
#
_entry.id   AF-A0AAW2L7T1-F1
#
_cell.length_a   1.000
_cell.length_b   1.000
_cell.length_c   1.000
_cell.angle_alpha   90.00
_cell.angle_beta   90.00
_cell.angle_gamma   90.00
#
_symmetry.space_group_name_H-M   'P 1'
#
loop_
_entity.id
_entity.type
_entity.pdbx_description
1 polymer ?
#
loop_
_entity_poly.entity_id
_entity_poly.type
_entity_poly.pdbx_seq_one_letter_code
_entity_poly.pdbx_strand_id
1 'polypeptide(L)'
;MERKSELLQYLSEPHEKRDEAFDILNWWKTNSSRYPVLSRVARDVLATPVSTIASEQAFSTSGRLLDPYKSSLDPKTVEALICAQSWLCSRPINIEVAIGEIEKYEEMHEEFMTASSSITHDLDD
;
A
#
# COMPACT_ATOMS: atom_id res chain seq x y z
N MET A 1 3.31 33.37 -10.43
CA MET A 1 3.92 32.56 -9.36
C MET A 1 3.65 31.12 -9.74
N GLU A 2 4.64 30.39 -10.24
CA GLU A 2 4.46 28.98 -10.64
C GLU A 2 4.20 28.13 -9.39
N ARG A 3 3.09 27.37 -9.40
CA ARG A 3 2.86 26.32 -8.41
C ARG A 3 3.91 25.23 -8.64
N LYS A 4 4.85 25.07 -7.73
CA LYS A 4 5.77 23.92 -7.73
C LYS A 4 4.96 22.65 -7.49
N SER A 5 5.28 21.58 -8.22
CA SER A 5 4.68 20.27 -7.96
C SER A 5 5.13 19.73 -6.59
N GLU A 6 4.31 18.88 -5.97
CA GLU A 6 4.64 18.22 -4.70
C GLU A 6 6.02 17.54 -4.74
N LEU A 7 6.33 16.90 -5.87
CA LEU A 7 7.61 16.25 -6.12
C LEU A 7 8.78 17.25 -6.09
N LEU A 8 8.66 18.36 -6.81
CA LEU A 8 9.72 19.39 -6.83
C LEU A 8 9.88 20.04 -5.45
N GLN A 9 8.78 20.21 -4.73
CA GLN A 9 8.81 20.70 -3.35
C GLN A 9 9.57 19.73 -2.45
N TYR A 10 9.20 18.44 -2.42
CA TYR A 10 9.89 17.40 -1.66
C TYR A 10 11.38 17.31 -2.00
N LEU A 11 11.74 17.31 -3.29
CA LEU A 11 13.14 17.25 -3.74
C LEU A 11 13.95 18.49 -3.39
N SER A 12 13.31 19.64 -3.17
CA SER A 12 13.98 20.89 -2.79
C SER A 12 14.21 21.04 -1.30
N GLU A 13 13.60 20.17 -0.49
CA GLU A 13 13.69 20.24 0.97
C GLU A 13 14.94 19.54 1.49
N PRO A 14 15.50 20.02 2.61
CA PRO A 14 16.60 19.34 3.26
C PRO A 14 16.15 17.95 3.72
N HIS A 15 17.05 16.97 3.57
CA HIS A 15 16.79 15.61 4.01
C HIS A 15 16.66 15.55 5.53
N GLU A 16 15.65 14.84 6.01
CA GLU A 16 15.52 14.54 7.42
C GLU A 16 16.68 13.65 7.90
N LYS A 17 17.11 13.87 9.14
CA LYS A 17 18.14 13.04 9.76
C LYS A 17 17.55 11.64 9.99
N ARG A 18 18.07 10.65 9.26
CA ARG A 18 17.71 9.25 9.50
C ARG A 18 18.45 8.75 10.72
N ASP A 19 17.72 8.55 11.81
CA ASP A 19 18.15 7.73 12.93
C ASP A 19 17.70 6.27 12.73
N GLU A 20 18.22 5.36 13.55
CA GLU A 20 17.84 3.93 13.49
C GLU A 20 16.36 3.68 13.79
N ALA A 21 15.68 4.64 14.42
CA ALA A 21 14.27 4.59 14.76
C ALA A 21 13.36 5.24 13.68
N PHE A 22 13.93 5.70 12.57
CA PHE A 22 13.18 6.42 11.55
C PHE A 22 12.20 5.51 10.79
N ASP A 23 10.91 5.69 11.07
CA ASP A 23 9.83 5.03 10.33
C ASP A 23 9.44 5.87 9.11
N ILE A 24 9.95 5.46 7.94
CA ILE A 24 9.68 6.12 6.65
C ILE A 24 8.19 6.09 6.28
N LEU A 25 7.46 5.02 6.62
CA LEU A 25 6.03 4.92 6.30
C LEU A 25 5.22 5.88 7.18
N ASN A 26 5.56 5.95 8.47
CA ASN A 26 4.94 6.91 9.38
C ASN A 26 5.27 8.36 9.03
N TRP A 27 6.47 8.63 8.49
CA TRP A 27 6.84 9.95 7.99
C TRP A 27 5.96 10.38 6.81
N TRP A 28 5.74 9.51 5.82
CA TRP A 28 4.84 9.78 4.69
C TRP A 28 3.39 9.94 5.14
N LYS A 29 2.95 9.16 6.14
CA LYS A 29 1.61 9.31 6.73
C LYS A 29 1.43 10.68 7.39
N THR A 30 2.41 11.13 8.16
CA THR A 30 2.39 12.42 8.86
C THR A 30 2.41 13.60 7.89
N ASN A 31 3.17 13.48 6.79
CA ASN A 31 3.26 14.52 5.77
C ASN A 31 2.20 14.41 4.66
N SER A 32 1.19 13.54 4.81
CA SER A 32 0.17 13.31 3.79
C SER A 32 -0.70 14.54 3.49
N SER A 33 -0.85 15.48 4.43
CA SER A 33 -1.51 16.77 4.19
C SER A 33 -0.68 17.72 3.33
N ARG A 34 0.65 17.62 3.41
CA ARG A 34 1.60 18.44 2.64
C ARG A 34 1.84 17.88 1.23
N TYR A 35 1.78 16.55 1.11
CA TYR A 35 2.00 15.83 -0.14
C TYR A 35 0.86 14.83 -0.41
N PRO A 36 -0.36 15.28 -0.70
CA PRO A 36 -1.54 14.42 -0.79
C PRO A 36 -1.45 13.36 -1.90
N VAL A 37 -0.78 13.66 -3.01
CA VAL A 37 -0.59 12.69 -4.11
C VAL A 37 0.68 11.89 -3.89
N LEU A 38 1.80 12.55 -3.59
CA LEU A 38 3.09 11.88 -3.47
C LEU A 38 3.16 10.92 -2.27
N SER A 39 2.47 11.21 -1.15
CA SER A 39 2.39 10.29 -0.01
C SER A 39 1.68 8.97 -0.34
N ARG A 40 0.67 9.00 -1.23
CA ARG A 40 -0.02 7.79 -1.71
C ARG A 40 0.91 6.94 -2.56
N VAL A 41 1.58 7.55 -3.53
CA VAL A 41 2.58 6.88 -4.38
C VAL A 41 3.71 6.29 -3.53
N ALA A 42 4.22 7.06 -2.57
CA ALA A 42 5.28 6.61 -1.69
C ALA A 42 4.84 5.43 -0.81
N ARG A 43 3.61 5.44 -0.29
CA ARG A 43 3.05 4.29 0.45
C ARG A 43 3.02 3.05 -0.44
N ASP A 44 2.49 3.15 -1.65
CA ASP A 44 2.32 2.00 -2.53
C ASP A 44 3.68 1.39 -2.93
N VAL A 45 4.66 2.25 -3.23
CA VAL A 45 6.03 1.83 -3.58
C VAL A 45 6.78 1.25 -2.37
N LEU A 46 6.69 1.89 -1.20
CA LEU A 46 7.47 1.50 -0.01
C LEU A 46 6.83 0.38 0.81
N ALA A 47 5.50 0.19 0.73
CA ALA A 47 4.80 -0.91 1.38
C ALA A 47 4.91 -2.22 0.60
N THR A 48 5.37 -2.17 -0.66
CA THR A 48 5.65 -3.37 -1.44
C THR A 48 6.84 -4.11 -0.82
N PRO A 49 6.66 -5.34 -0.29
CA PRO A 49 7.79 -6.11 0.22
C PRO A 49 8.77 -6.35 -0.93
N VAL A 50 10.05 -6.03 -0.71
CA VAL A 50 11.14 -6.33 -1.67
C VAL A 50 11.23 -7.85 -1.77
N SER A 51 10.50 -8.38 -2.75
CA SER A 51 10.18 -9.78 -2.93
C SER A 51 11.43 -10.61 -3.21
N THR A 52 11.87 -11.39 -2.22
CA THR A 52 12.65 -12.63 -2.35
C THR A 52 12.64 -13.41 -1.03
N ILE A 53 12.75 -12.71 0.10
CA ILE A 53 12.82 -13.37 1.43
C ILE A 53 11.44 -13.84 1.91
N ALA A 54 10.36 -13.14 1.56
CA ALA A 54 9.00 -13.51 1.96
C ALA A 54 8.50 -14.80 1.28
N SER A 55 8.87 -15.04 0.01
CA SER A 55 8.57 -16.30 -0.68
C SER A 55 9.38 -17.45 -0.10
N GLU A 56 10.67 -17.26 0.20
CA GLU A 56 11.50 -18.27 0.85
C GLU A 56 11.03 -18.60 2.27
N GLN A 57 10.54 -17.63 3.05
CA GLN A 57 9.92 -17.91 4.36
C GLN A 57 8.56 -18.61 4.24
N ALA A 58 7.72 -18.20 3.29
CA ALA A 58 6.45 -18.89 3.03
C ALA A 58 6.69 -20.35 2.58
N PHE A 59 7.72 -20.60 1.78
CA PHE A 59 8.12 -21.94 1.35
C PHE A 59 8.83 -22.75 2.46
N SER A 60 9.65 -22.10 3.30
CA SER A 60 10.29 -22.75 4.45
C SER A 60 9.28 -23.14 5.52
N THR A 61 8.23 -22.34 5.69
CA THR A 61 7.10 -22.66 6.57
C THR A 61 6.23 -23.75 5.97
N SER A 62 6.01 -23.77 4.65
CA SER A 62 5.29 -24.86 3.98
C SER A 62 6.00 -26.21 4.13
N GLY A 63 7.34 -26.24 4.13
CA GLY A 63 8.13 -27.46 4.39
C GLY A 63 7.90 -28.09 5.78
N ARG A 64 7.47 -27.31 6.79
CA ARG A 64 7.09 -27.82 8.12
C ARG A 64 5.58 -28.09 8.25
N LEU A 65 4.77 -27.52 7.37
CA LEU A 65 3.32 -27.73 7.33
C LEU A 65 2.94 -29.00 6.54
N LEU A 66 3.85 -29.48 5.69
CA LEU A 66 3.77 -30.73 4.95
C LEU A 66 4.33 -31.89 5.79
N ASP A 67 3.78 -32.08 6.99
CA ASP A 67 3.86 -33.33 7.74
C ASP A 67 3.29 -34.47 6.85
N PRO A 68 3.79 -35.73 6.88
CA PRO A 68 3.31 -36.80 5.99
C PRO A 68 1.78 -37.03 6.04
N TYR A 69 1.11 -36.56 7.10
CA TYR A 69 -0.34 -36.53 7.24
C TYR A 69 -1.08 -35.61 6.23
N LYS A 70 -0.41 -34.63 5.62
CA LYS A 70 -1.00 -33.68 4.66
C LYS A 70 -0.63 -33.93 3.20
N SER A 71 0.25 -34.90 2.92
CA SER A 71 0.54 -35.34 1.54
C SER A 71 -0.68 -35.95 0.83
N SER A 72 -1.78 -36.19 1.54
CA SER A 72 -3.08 -36.63 1.01
C SER A 72 -4.08 -35.47 0.79
N LEU A 73 -3.75 -34.23 1.13
CA LEU A 73 -4.67 -33.11 0.96
C LEU A 73 -4.64 -32.58 -0.48
N ASP A 74 -5.81 -32.16 -0.97
CA ASP A 74 -5.93 -31.48 -2.24
C ASP A 74 -5.11 -30.17 -2.23
N PRO A 75 -4.37 -29.84 -3.31
CA PRO A 75 -3.58 -28.61 -3.39
C PRO A 75 -4.35 -27.34 -3.04
N LYS A 76 -5.65 -27.25 -3.34
CA LYS A 76 -6.49 -26.10 -2.99
C LYS A 76 -6.68 -25.96 -1.48
N THR A 77 -6.73 -27.09 -0.77
CA THR A 77 -6.85 -27.08 0.70
C THR A 77 -5.56 -26.61 1.34
N VAL A 78 -4.41 -26.98 0.78
CA VAL A 78 -3.10 -26.50 1.24
C VAL A 78 -2.95 -25.01 1.00
N GLU A 79 -3.33 -24.52 -0.18
CA GLU A 79 -3.36 -23.09 -0.52
C GLU A 79 -4.25 -22.30 0.45
N ALA A 80 -5.48 -22.76 0.68
CA ALA A 80 -6.41 -22.12 1.61
C ALA A 80 -5.85 -22.03 3.04
N LEU A 81 -5.14 -23.07 3.50
CA LEU A 81 -4.51 -23.07 4.82
C LEU A 81 -3.33 -22.09 4.90
N ILE A 82 -2.50 -22.00 3.86
CA ILE A 82 -1.38 -21.06 3.79
C ILE A 82 -1.91 -19.62 3.76
N CYS A 83 -2.94 -19.35 2.96
CA CYS A 83 -3.60 -18.04 2.90
C CYS A 83 -4.24 -17.67 4.25
N ALA A 84 -4.98 -18.59 4.87
CA ALA A 84 -5.59 -18.36 6.18
C ALA A 84 -4.54 -18.09 7.27
N GLN A 85 -3.43 -18.85 7.28
CA GLN A 85 -2.33 -18.61 8.20
C GLN A 85 -1.68 -17.24 7.94
N SER A 86 -1.43 -16.88 6.69
CA SER A 86 -0.89 -15.57 6.30
C SER A 86 -1.80 -14.43 6.78
N TRP A 87 -3.12 -14.55 6.60
CA TRP A 87 -4.08 -13.54 7.04
C TRP A 87 -4.26 -13.47 8.56
N LEU A 88 -4.26 -14.60 9.25
CA LEU A 88 -4.39 -14.66 10.71
C LEU A 88 -3.10 -14.25 11.45
N CYS A 89 -1.93 -14.43 10.82
CA CYS A 89 -0.64 -14.01 11.36
C CYS A 89 -0.20 -12.62 10.89
N SER A 90 -0.84 -12.06 9.86
CA SER A 90 -0.75 -10.64 9.55
C SER A 90 -1.41 -9.87 10.70
N ARG A 91 -0.70 -8.86 11.25
CA ARG A 91 -1.21 -8.04 12.35
C ARG A 91 -2.65 -7.59 12.04
N PRO A 92 -3.56 -7.54 13.03
CA PRO A 92 -4.96 -7.22 12.77
C PRO A 92 -5.04 -5.92 11.99
N ILE A 93 -5.57 -6.00 10.77
CA ILE A 93 -5.84 -4.84 9.94
C ILE A 93 -6.82 -3.98 10.73
N ASN A 94 -6.43 -2.75 11.05
CA ASN A 94 -7.36 -1.82 11.68
C ASN A 94 -8.41 -1.44 10.63
N ILE A 95 -9.58 -2.06 10.74
CA ILE A 95 -10.68 -1.96 9.78
C ILE A 95 -11.14 -0.49 9.66
N GLU A 96 -11.14 0.29 10.74
CA GLU A 96 -11.51 1.71 10.72
C GLU A 96 -10.54 2.54 9.88
N VAL A 97 -9.24 2.24 9.99
CA VAL A 97 -8.20 2.91 9.18
C VAL A 97 -8.32 2.49 7.72
N ALA A 98 -8.53 1.21 7.43
CA ALA A 98 -8.67 0.71 6.06
C ALA A 98 -9.92 1.29 5.38
N ILE A 99 -11.05 1.37 6.08
CA ILE A 99 -12.29 1.97 5.58
C ILE A 99 -12.08 3.45 5.30
N GLY A 100 -11.50 4.21 6.24
CA GLY A 100 -11.23 5.63 6.03
C GLY A 100 -10.25 5.90 4.87
N GLU A 101 -9.32 5.00 4.61
CA GLU A 101 -8.45 5.08 3.42
C GLU A 101 -9.23 4.82 2.13
N ILE A 102 -10.13 3.83 2.11
CA ILE A 102 -10.98 3.50 0.96
C ILE A 102 -11.93 4.65 0.62
N GLU A 103 -12.64 5.20 1.61
CA GLU A 103 -13.55 6.34 1.44
C GLU A 103 -12.82 7.55 0.85
N LYS A 104 -11.60 7.82 1.34
CA LYS A 104 -10.75 8.91 0.82
C LYS A 104 -10.25 8.68 -0.61
N TYR A 105 -10.19 7.42 -1.07
CA TYR A 105 -9.90 7.09 -2.46
C TYR A 105 -11.13 7.24 -3.34
N GLU A 106 -12.30 6.83 -2.84
CA GLU A 106 -13.57 6.98 -3.56
C GLU A 106 -13.91 8.45 -3.77
N GLU A 107 -13.74 9.30 -2.74
CA GLU A 107 -13.95 10.74 -2.83
C GLU A 107 -13.00 11.40 -3.85
N MET A 108 -11.70 11.04 -3.81
CA MET A 108 -10.73 11.53 -4.79
C MET A 108 -11.04 11.06 -6.22
N HIS A 109 -11.55 9.83 -6.37
CA HIS A 109 -11.92 9.27 -7.65
C HIS A 109 -13.18 9.94 -8.22
N GLU A 110 -14.17 10.23 -7.38
CA GLU A 110 -15.36 11.00 -7.77
C GLU A 110 -14.97 12.41 -8.22
N GLU A 111 -14.14 13.12 -7.45
CA GLU A 111 -13.64 14.44 -7.83
C GLU A 111 -12.93 14.42 -9.20
N PHE A 112 -12.08 13.40 -9.43
CA PHE A 112 -11.39 13.21 -10.70
C PHE A 112 -12.36 12.95 -11.86
N MET A 113 -13.38 12.13 -11.66
CA MET A 113 -14.40 11.82 -12.67
C MET A 113 -15.24 13.06 -13.01
N THR A 114 -15.64 13.86 -12.02
CA THR A 114 -16.34 15.13 -12.26
C THR A 114 -15.48 16.13 -13.01
N ALA A 115 -14.21 16.29 -12.64
CA ALA A 115 -13.29 17.20 -13.31
C ALA A 115 -13.05 16.79 -14.78
N SER A 116 -12.94 15.49 -15.05
CA SER A 116 -12.81 14.96 -16.42
C SER A 116 -14.06 15.19 -17.25
N SER A 117 -15.25 15.15 -16.64
CA SER A 117 -16.53 15.35 -17.34
C SER A 117 -16.83 16.82 -17.63
N SER A 118 -16.31 17.76 -16.83
CA SER A 118 -16.41 19.20 -17.10
C SER A 118 -15.54 19.66 -18.28
N ILE A 119 -14.40 19.02 -18.52
CA ILE A 119 -13.49 19.38 -19.63
C ILE A 119 -14.08 19.01 -21.00
N THR A 120 -14.98 18.03 -21.07
CA THR A 120 -15.60 17.57 -22.33
C THR A 120 -16.77 18.44 -22.81
N HIS A 121 -17.19 19.47 -22.07
CA HIS A 121 -18.27 20.38 -22.50
C HIS A 121 -17.76 21.67 -23.17
N ASP A 122 -16.46 22.00 -23.09
CA ASP A 122 -15.89 23.26 -23.62
C ASP A 122 -15.23 23.11 -25.02
N LEU A 123 -15.49 22.02 -25.75
CA LEU A 123 -14.92 21.77 -27.09
C LEU A 123 -15.94 21.72 -28.24
N ASP A 124 -17.22 22.02 -27.98
CA ASP A 124 -18.30 21.99 -28.99
C ASP A 124 -19.11 23.31 -29.09
N ASP A 125 -18.49 24.49 -28.87
CA ASP A 125 -19.02 25.81 -29.28
C ASP A 125 -17.96 26.67 -30.00
#